data_AF-F0NXY1-F1
#
_entry.id   AF-F0NXY1-F1
#
_cell.length_a   1.000
_cell.length_b   1.000
_cell.length_c   1.000
_cell.angle_alpha   90.00
_cell.angle_beta   90.00
_cell.angle_gamma   90.00
#
_symmetry.space_group_name_H-M   'P 1'
#
loop_
_entity.id
_entity.type
_entity.pdbx_description
1 polymer ?
#
loop_
_entity_poly.entity_id
_entity_poly.type
_entity_poly.pdbx_seq_one_letter_code
_entity_poly.pdbx_strand_id
1 'polypeptide(L)'
;MKKIILLLVLSILFVHYSCENDLDDIIEESENHSHSKNPIKKKEIISYKTFLEINKETKLSKEFDNIFFKKSNNTINIDTTEIVSITTDYQVTYTFKVNEDSLTNGFRNIIIQSTPNNNKFFLVEYPPNFNQSTNNEGLQVKVKQISENNINVKHSESLCIAIFECSEGMHTASNQEEWHECVATKKPAYALVPCGGVSTGGPSGEDPRGGMNEGIPTDPLDGQGNNSNYSSANVLAQYINLSTIEINWLIENPNISNKFLQLLSANGYSNQSKDFIKWAIDYLNVNYQAKNYFNQNPQDLDVLFALGSDFFNQNPNISWDYLENWFFKKQIETENHPVVDPNLITFDTPVQQSSLPSFNTFLNNFPKKGSSPNYTELPTSEAYKLAGGSLWDSHLNQRDAYNNACAIRGSRGLLYSGFDIPVLRYNGTQRTQKGGDGKNYILDAVSFNKFMIQKFGDTPHKLEGADANDPKKVADLLKNKNGIYVIINDKYPSQIHYSGHVDTIINGKCIGGAYTTPNGGVKSIRIWVLN
;
A
#
# COMPACT_ATOMS: atom_id res chain seq x y z
N MET A 1 24.21 -24.10 -3.06
CA MET A 1 23.52 -24.63 -1.86
C MET A 1 23.50 -23.67 -0.66
N LYS A 2 24.51 -22.81 -0.40
CA LYS A 2 24.49 -21.86 0.74
C LYS A 2 23.50 -20.68 0.61
N LYS A 3 23.07 -20.31 -0.61
CA LYS A 3 22.12 -19.20 -0.84
C LYS A 3 20.64 -19.56 -0.62
N ILE A 4 20.29 -20.85 -0.68
CA ILE A 4 18.91 -21.34 -0.46
C ILE A 4 18.59 -21.45 1.04
N ILE A 5 19.60 -21.73 1.87
CA ILE A 5 19.47 -21.75 3.34
C ILE A 5 19.24 -20.34 3.90
N LEU A 6 19.78 -19.29 3.26
CA LEU A 6 19.58 -17.90 3.69
C LEU A 6 18.12 -17.42 3.49
N LEU A 7 17.43 -17.91 2.46
CA LEU A 7 16.02 -17.64 2.19
C LEU A 7 15.08 -18.30 3.21
N LEU A 8 15.42 -19.50 3.68
CA LEU A 8 14.70 -20.21 4.75
C LEU A 8 14.91 -19.59 6.14
N VAL A 9 16.04 -18.91 6.36
CA VAL A 9 16.35 -18.22 7.63
C VAL A 9 15.71 -16.83 7.69
N LEU A 10 15.56 -16.13 6.55
CA LEU A 10 14.83 -14.85 6.53
C LEU A 10 13.33 -15.00 6.83
N SER A 11 12.70 -16.12 6.43
CA SER A 11 11.29 -16.39 6.78
C SER A 11 11.08 -16.71 8.27
N ILE A 12 12.12 -17.11 9.01
CA ILE A 12 12.05 -17.43 10.44
C ILE A 12 12.23 -16.16 11.31
N LEU A 13 12.91 -15.13 10.80
CA LEU A 13 13.14 -13.88 11.53
C LEU A 13 11.90 -12.96 11.62
N PHE A 14 10.86 -13.19 10.82
CA PHE A 14 9.59 -12.48 10.92
C PHE A 14 8.63 -13.03 12.00
N VAL A 15 9.04 -14.04 12.79
CA VAL A 15 8.16 -14.77 13.72
C VAL A 15 8.42 -14.43 15.21
N HIS A 16 9.31 -13.49 15.56
CA HIS A 16 9.66 -13.23 16.98
C HIS A 16 9.37 -11.82 17.52
N TYR A 17 8.55 -11.01 16.84
CA TYR A 17 8.05 -9.75 17.42
C TYR A 17 6.55 -9.61 17.20
N SER A 18 5.76 -10.23 18.09
CA SER A 18 4.42 -9.76 18.46
C SER A 18 3.85 -10.66 19.54
N CYS A 19 3.89 -10.19 20.78
CA CYS A 19 2.84 -10.29 21.79
C CYS A 19 3.40 -9.82 23.13
N GLU A 20 2.98 -8.64 23.61
CA GLU A 20 2.44 -8.52 24.96
C GLU A 20 1.52 -7.29 25.04
N ASN A 21 0.31 -7.53 25.53
CA ASN A 21 -0.69 -6.54 25.89
C ASN A 21 -0.35 -5.96 27.27
N ASP A 22 -0.72 -4.70 27.51
CA ASP A 22 -1.61 -4.28 28.61
C ASP A 22 -1.59 -2.75 28.71
N LEU A 23 -2.75 -2.13 28.43
CA LEU A 23 -2.96 -0.69 28.56
C LEU A 23 -4.40 -0.48 29.04
N ASP A 24 -4.57 -0.49 30.35
CA ASP A 24 -5.68 0.15 31.04
C ASP A 24 -5.11 0.79 32.33
N ASP A 25 -5.58 2.01 32.58
CA ASP A 25 -5.32 2.91 33.71
C ASP A 25 -4.19 3.96 33.58
N ILE A 26 -4.55 5.19 33.97
CA ILE A 26 -3.75 6.41 34.16
C ILE A 26 -3.84 7.43 33.00
N ILE A 27 -5.02 8.04 32.85
CA ILE A 27 -5.15 9.45 32.42
C ILE A 27 -5.85 10.19 33.54
N GLU A 28 -5.10 10.82 34.42
CA GLU A 28 -5.46 12.04 35.14
C GLU A 28 -4.20 12.56 35.86
N GLU A 29 -3.98 13.88 35.80
CA GLU A 29 -2.86 14.64 36.40
C GLU A 29 -1.53 14.74 35.64
N SER A 30 -1.48 15.58 34.58
CA SER A 30 -0.28 16.41 34.31
C SER A 30 -0.54 17.60 33.37
N GLU A 31 -1.61 18.36 33.59
CA GLU A 31 -1.72 19.70 33.02
C GLU A 31 -1.23 20.72 34.05
N ASN A 32 0.06 21.05 34.06
CA ASN A 32 0.53 22.38 34.44
C ASN A 32 2.03 22.53 34.14
N HIS A 33 2.34 23.50 33.27
CA HIS A 33 3.68 24.01 32.90
C HIS A 33 4.35 23.41 31.66
N SER A 34 3.80 23.74 30.49
CA SER A 34 4.55 23.76 29.23
C SER A 34 4.21 25.05 28.47
N HIS A 35 5.24 25.78 28.04
CA HIS A 35 5.09 27.02 27.29
C HIS A 35 4.27 26.80 26.00
N SER A 36 3.11 27.46 25.99
CA SER A 36 2.07 27.55 24.96
C SER A 36 2.51 27.25 23.52
N LYS A 37 2.26 26.03 23.05
CA LYS A 37 2.04 25.77 21.63
C LYS A 37 0.63 26.26 21.31
N ASN A 38 0.49 27.25 20.43
CA ASN A 38 -0.83 27.66 19.94
C ASN A 38 -1.36 26.55 19.02
N PRO A 39 -2.47 25.89 19.34
CA PRO A 39 -2.97 24.78 18.54
C PRO A 39 -3.36 25.26 17.14
N ILE A 40 -3.02 24.45 16.13
CA ILE A 40 -3.48 24.67 14.76
C ILE A 40 -4.97 24.38 14.72
N LYS A 41 -5.77 25.38 14.36
CA LYS A 41 -7.23 25.23 14.20
C LYS A 41 -7.60 24.69 12.83
N LYS A 42 -6.85 25.09 11.79
CA LYS A 42 -7.18 24.80 10.40
C LYS A 42 -5.94 24.88 9.51
N LYS A 43 -5.78 23.91 8.60
CA LYS A 43 -4.83 23.93 7.48
C LYS A 43 -5.61 23.67 6.19
N GLU A 44 -5.44 24.50 5.18
CA GLU A 44 -6.15 24.37 3.91
C GLU A 44 -5.35 24.95 2.73
N ILE A 45 -5.59 24.43 1.53
CA ILE A 45 -5.10 24.99 0.27
C ILE A 45 -6.21 25.88 -0.30
N ILE A 46 -5.90 27.15 -0.56
CA ILE A 46 -6.85 28.14 -1.07
C ILE A 46 -6.34 28.77 -2.36
N SER A 47 -7.28 29.21 -3.20
CA SER A 47 -6.94 29.99 -4.40
C SER A 47 -6.59 31.44 -4.04
N TYR A 48 -5.87 32.14 -4.92
CA TYR A 48 -5.61 33.57 -4.74
C TYR A 48 -6.88 34.43 -4.69
N LYS A 49 -7.92 34.06 -5.45
CA LYS A 49 -9.24 34.72 -5.34
C LYS A 49 -9.79 34.58 -3.92
N THR A 50 -9.72 33.39 -3.35
CA THR A 50 -10.17 33.11 -1.97
C THR A 50 -9.31 33.89 -0.95
N PHE A 51 -7.99 33.94 -1.13
CA PHE A 51 -7.10 34.76 -0.30
C PHE A 51 -7.50 36.25 -0.31
N LEU A 52 -7.78 36.81 -1.49
CA LEU A 52 -8.24 38.19 -1.64
C LEU A 52 -9.61 38.41 -0.99
N GLU A 53 -10.54 37.47 -1.13
CA GLU A 53 -11.88 37.55 -0.53
C GLU A 53 -11.83 37.50 1.00
N ILE A 54 -11.01 36.60 1.57
CA ILE A 54 -10.79 36.51 3.03
C ILE A 54 -10.18 37.81 3.56
N ASN A 55 -9.27 38.42 2.81
CA ASN A 55 -8.49 39.59 3.21
C ASN A 55 -8.96 40.91 2.57
N LYS A 56 -10.20 40.95 2.05
CA LYS A 56 -10.73 42.14 1.36
C LYS A 56 -10.93 43.33 2.30
N GLU A 57 -11.32 43.03 3.55
CA GLU A 57 -11.55 44.03 4.61
C GLU A 57 -10.28 44.34 5.41
N THR A 58 -9.21 43.57 5.23
CA THR A 58 -7.93 43.79 5.90
C THR A 58 -7.00 44.64 5.02
N LYS A 59 -6.01 45.29 5.64
CA LYS A 59 -4.96 45.99 4.87
C LYS A 59 -4.05 45.03 4.10
N LEU A 60 -4.13 43.72 4.41
CA LEU A 60 -3.19 42.71 3.92
C LEU A 60 -3.22 42.55 2.39
N SER A 61 -4.40 42.50 1.78
CA SER A 61 -4.52 42.34 0.32
C SER A 61 -3.89 43.53 -0.42
N LYS A 62 -4.13 44.75 0.06
CA LYS A 62 -3.54 45.98 -0.49
C LYS A 62 -2.02 46.05 -0.27
N GLU A 63 -1.54 45.65 0.90
CA GLU A 63 -0.10 45.58 1.21
C GLU A 63 0.61 44.56 0.32
N PHE A 64 0.05 43.36 0.15
CA PHE A 64 0.58 42.33 -0.73
C PHE A 64 0.68 42.81 -2.17
N ASP A 65 -0.39 43.40 -2.71
CA ASP A 65 -0.38 43.94 -4.08
C ASP A 65 0.63 45.08 -4.26
N ASN A 66 0.78 45.94 -3.25
CA ASN A 66 1.74 47.03 -3.28
C ASN A 66 3.19 46.53 -3.28
N ILE A 67 3.49 45.49 -2.48
CA ILE A 67 4.83 44.94 -2.33
C ILE A 67 5.23 44.16 -3.59
N PHE A 68 4.34 43.31 -4.12
CA PHE A 68 4.71 42.35 -5.15
C PHE A 68 4.28 42.73 -6.58
N PHE A 69 3.18 43.46 -6.77
CA PHE A 69 2.62 43.70 -8.11
C PHE A 69 2.69 45.15 -8.61
N LYS A 70 2.62 46.17 -7.73
CA LYS A 70 2.50 47.58 -8.17
C LYS A 70 3.80 48.37 -8.36
N LYS A 71 4.92 47.95 -7.75
CA LYS A 71 6.12 48.82 -7.65
C LYS A 71 7.46 48.16 -7.95
N SER A 72 7.49 46.90 -8.34
CA SER A 72 8.75 46.19 -8.51
C SER A 72 9.12 46.05 -10.00
N ASN A 73 10.29 46.56 -10.38
CA ASN A 73 11.03 46.10 -11.56
C ASN A 73 11.59 44.67 -11.32
N ASN A 74 11.01 43.90 -10.40
CA ASN A 74 11.62 42.68 -9.88
C ASN A 74 11.07 41.43 -10.58
N THR A 75 11.98 40.50 -10.77
CA THR A 75 11.90 39.25 -11.52
C THR A 75 11.29 38.08 -10.73
N ILE A 76 10.56 38.33 -9.63
CA ILE A 76 10.01 37.27 -8.79
C ILE A 76 8.62 36.90 -9.29
N ASN A 77 8.52 35.76 -9.97
CA ASN A 77 7.25 35.19 -10.39
C ASN A 77 6.64 34.42 -9.19
N ILE A 78 5.48 34.83 -8.70
CA ILE A 78 4.82 34.20 -7.55
C ILE A 78 3.74 33.27 -8.07
N ASP A 79 3.74 32.02 -7.63
CA ASP A 79 2.65 31.11 -7.89
C ASP A 79 1.45 31.46 -7.01
N THR A 80 0.34 31.81 -7.65
CA THR A 80 -0.91 32.18 -7.00
C THR A 80 -1.99 31.10 -7.15
N THR A 81 -1.65 29.94 -7.70
CA THR A 81 -2.61 28.84 -7.96
C THR A 81 -2.97 28.10 -6.67
N GLU A 82 -1.96 27.81 -5.85
CA GLU A 82 -2.10 27.08 -4.58
C GLU A 82 -1.43 27.86 -3.45
N ILE A 83 -2.23 28.38 -2.53
CA ILE A 83 -1.75 29.11 -1.35
C ILE A 83 -2.13 28.27 -0.14
N VAL A 84 -1.15 28.00 0.73
CA VAL A 84 -1.47 27.27 1.95
C VAL A 84 -1.71 28.22 3.10
N SER A 85 -2.89 28.08 3.69
CA SER A 85 -3.38 28.85 4.82
C SER A 85 -3.36 27.99 6.08
N ILE A 86 -2.74 28.51 7.14
CA ILE A 86 -2.75 27.87 8.46
C ILE A 86 -3.27 28.88 9.47
N THR A 87 -4.33 28.51 10.19
CA THR A 87 -4.98 29.34 11.21
C THR A 87 -4.69 28.79 12.59
N THR A 88 -4.29 29.67 13.49
CA THR A 88 -4.14 29.42 14.93
C THR A 88 -5.08 30.34 15.72
N ASP A 89 -5.05 30.28 17.04
CA ASP A 89 -5.79 31.21 17.90
C ASP A 89 -5.45 32.69 17.68
N TYR A 90 -4.22 33.01 17.26
CA TYR A 90 -3.70 34.38 17.31
C TYR A 90 -3.27 34.94 15.95
N GLN A 91 -3.02 34.05 14.98
CA GLN A 91 -2.52 34.44 13.67
C GLN A 91 -2.98 33.49 12.57
N VAL A 92 -2.98 34.01 11.35
CA VAL A 92 -3.10 33.24 10.11
C VAL A 92 -1.81 33.38 9.33
N THR A 93 -1.28 32.28 8.80
CA THR A 93 -0.13 32.30 7.91
C THR A 93 -0.50 31.87 6.51
N TYR A 94 0.00 32.60 5.51
CA TYR A 94 -0.17 32.27 4.09
C TYR A 94 1.19 32.00 3.45
N THR A 95 1.34 30.87 2.78
CA THR A 95 2.57 30.48 2.08
C THR A 95 2.33 30.43 0.59
N PHE A 96 3.13 31.18 -0.17
CA PHE A 96 3.13 31.25 -1.62
C PHE A 96 4.44 30.68 -2.16
N LYS A 97 4.35 29.85 -3.21
CA LYS A 97 5.52 29.36 -3.93
C LYS A 97 6.09 30.47 -4.82
N VAL A 98 7.41 30.58 -4.88
CA VAL A 98 8.10 31.44 -5.84
C VAL A 98 8.55 30.59 -7.03
N ASN A 99 8.05 30.92 -8.23
CA ASN A 99 8.49 30.35 -9.48
C ASN A 99 9.78 31.05 -9.95
N GLU A 100 10.83 30.28 -10.16
CA GLU A 100 12.14 30.82 -10.50
C GLU A 100 12.65 30.34 -11.85
N ASP A 101 13.15 31.28 -12.63
CA ASP A 101 13.85 31.02 -13.88
C ASP A 101 15.32 30.62 -13.56
N SER A 102 15.52 29.40 -13.07
CA SER A 102 16.77 28.60 -13.13
C SER A 102 18.07 29.02 -12.39
N LEU A 103 18.15 30.17 -11.71
CA LEU A 103 19.46 30.64 -11.16
C LEU A 103 19.70 30.43 -9.65
N THR A 104 18.71 30.04 -8.85
CA THR A 104 18.94 29.76 -7.43
C THR A 104 19.14 28.28 -7.18
N ASN A 105 20.14 27.96 -6.36
CA ASN A 105 20.41 26.61 -5.91
C ASN A 105 19.48 26.33 -4.73
N GLY A 106 18.21 25.99 -4.98
CA GLY A 106 17.17 25.92 -3.94
C GLY A 106 15.75 26.18 -4.42
N PHE A 107 14.84 26.42 -3.48
CA PHE A 107 13.53 27.02 -3.77
C PHE A 107 13.20 28.12 -2.77
N ARG A 108 12.34 29.07 -3.15
CA ARG A 108 11.90 30.16 -2.28
C ARG A 108 10.39 30.14 -2.07
N ASN A 109 9.98 30.52 -0.87
CA ASN A 109 8.59 30.77 -0.52
C ASN A 109 8.43 32.18 0.02
N ILE A 110 7.26 32.79 -0.24
CA ILE A 110 6.82 33.98 0.47
C ILE A 110 5.88 33.54 1.57
N ILE A 111 6.17 33.93 2.81
CA ILE A 111 5.35 33.63 3.97
C ILE A 111 4.82 34.93 4.53
N ILE A 112 3.51 35.01 4.67
CA ILE A 112 2.82 36.12 5.28
C ILE A 112 2.31 35.66 6.64
N GLN A 113 2.72 36.32 7.72
CA GLN A 113 2.10 36.17 9.02
C GLN A 113 1.14 37.34 9.24
N SER A 114 -0.15 37.05 9.39
CA SER A 114 -1.19 38.04 9.64
C SER A 114 -1.75 37.87 11.05
N THR A 115 -1.66 38.94 11.83
CA THR A 115 -2.25 39.06 13.17
C THR A 115 -3.33 40.16 13.14
N PRO A 116 -4.21 40.26 14.15
CA PRO A 116 -5.19 41.35 14.20
C PRO A 116 -4.59 42.76 14.09
N ASN A 117 -3.33 42.93 14.50
CA ASN A 117 -2.69 44.24 14.63
C ASN A 117 -1.63 44.52 13.56
N ASN A 118 -1.05 43.49 12.93
CA ASN A 118 0.09 43.66 12.03
C ASN A 118 0.25 42.48 11.06
N ASN A 119 0.82 42.76 9.89
CA ASN A 119 1.25 41.77 8.92
C ASN A 119 2.78 41.80 8.79
N LYS A 120 3.40 40.62 8.74
CA LYS A 120 4.81 40.46 8.43
C LYS A 120 4.97 39.61 7.18
N PHE A 121 5.88 40.01 6.30
CA PHE A 121 6.18 39.32 5.05
C PHE A 121 7.60 38.78 5.13
N PHE A 122 7.80 37.53 4.74
CA PHE A 122 9.08 36.86 4.76
C PHE A 122 9.33 36.22 3.40
N LEU A 123 10.55 36.34 2.89
CA LEU A 123 11.10 35.50 1.83
C LEU A 123 11.95 34.42 2.49
N VAL A 124 11.57 33.17 2.33
CA VAL A 124 12.30 32.02 2.88
C VAL A 124 12.96 31.27 1.75
N GLU A 125 14.28 31.11 1.82
CA GLU A 125 15.10 30.38 0.84
C GLU A 125 15.57 29.05 1.45
N TYR A 126 15.25 27.97 0.74
CA TYR A 126 15.58 26.61 1.09
C TYR A 126 16.73 26.10 0.21
N PRO A 127 17.69 25.32 0.74
CA PRO A 127 18.77 24.76 -0.05
C PRO A 127 18.28 23.69 -1.05
N PRO A 128 19.07 23.34 -2.09
CA PRO A 128 18.64 22.49 -3.20
C PRO A 128 18.42 21.01 -2.83
N ASN A 129 18.84 20.62 -1.62
CA ASN A 129 18.67 19.27 -1.06
C ASN A 129 17.79 19.30 0.19
N PHE A 130 16.89 20.27 0.30
CA PHE A 130 15.91 20.29 1.38
C PHE A 130 15.02 19.06 1.27
N ASN A 131 15.26 18.08 2.14
CA ASN A 131 14.41 16.92 2.35
C ASN A 131 14.05 16.87 3.84
N GLN A 132 12.76 16.99 4.15
CA GLN A 132 12.24 17.03 5.51
C GLN A 132 12.54 15.73 6.29
N SER A 133 12.76 14.62 5.58
CA SER A 133 12.87 13.27 6.17
C SER A 133 14.29 12.82 6.57
N THR A 134 15.36 13.52 6.18
CA THR A 134 16.74 12.97 6.31
C THR A 134 17.76 13.82 7.05
N ASN A 135 17.43 15.03 7.51
CA ASN A 135 18.44 15.96 8.01
C ASN A 135 18.42 16.05 9.56
N ASN A 136 19.21 15.20 10.20
CA ASN A 136 19.50 15.24 11.65
C ASN A 136 20.53 16.34 12.03
N GLU A 137 21.09 17.06 11.06
CA GLU A 137 21.98 18.19 11.30
C GLU A 137 21.28 19.51 10.93
N GLY A 138 21.30 20.47 11.85
CA GLY A 138 20.49 21.68 11.88
C GLY A 138 20.16 22.30 10.52
N LEU A 139 18.87 22.51 10.28
CA LEU A 139 18.35 23.01 9.03
C LEU A 139 18.73 24.47 8.80
N GLN A 140 19.46 24.75 7.73
CA GLN A 140 19.80 26.12 7.34
C GLN A 140 18.81 26.61 6.27
N VAL A 141 17.73 27.25 6.71
CA VAL A 141 16.90 28.09 5.83
C VAL A 141 17.38 29.52 5.94
N LYS A 142 17.31 30.32 4.87
CA LYS A 142 17.54 31.76 4.98
C LYS A 142 16.20 32.46 5.02
N VAL A 143 15.89 33.12 6.12
CA VAL A 143 14.66 33.91 6.27
C VAL A 143 15.00 35.38 6.12
N LYS A 144 14.31 36.07 5.22
CA LYS A 144 14.43 37.51 5.03
C LYS A 144 13.09 38.19 5.21
N GLN A 145 12.96 39.04 6.22
CA GLN A 145 11.76 39.87 6.36
C GLN A 145 11.73 40.96 5.29
N ILE A 146 10.59 41.12 4.62
CA ILE A 146 10.35 42.11 3.58
C ILE A 146 9.63 43.30 4.22
N SER A 147 10.21 44.50 4.09
CA SER A 147 9.58 45.76 4.47
C SER A 147 9.06 46.51 3.24
N GLU A 148 8.10 47.41 3.46
CA GLU A 148 7.20 48.02 2.45
C GLU A 148 7.85 48.65 1.21
N ASN A 149 9.18 48.77 1.11
CA ASN A 149 9.84 49.49 0.02
C ASN A 149 11.10 48.84 -0.58
N ASN A 150 11.52 47.64 -0.19
CA ASN A 150 12.66 46.98 -0.86
C ASN A 150 12.69 45.46 -0.68
N ILE A 151 12.38 44.73 -1.75
CA ILE A 151 12.73 43.30 -1.85
C ILE A 151 14.27 43.12 -1.91
N ASN A 152 15.03 44.17 -2.26
CA ASN A 152 16.49 44.15 -2.50
C ASN A 152 17.38 44.59 -1.31
N VAL A 153 16.91 44.61 -0.06
CA VAL A 153 17.80 44.94 1.08
C VAL A 153 18.90 43.89 1.25
N LYS A 154 20.15 44.32 1.46
CA LYS A 154 21.31 43.47 1.79
C LYS A 154 20.95 42.52 2.94
N HIS A 155 21.38 41.26 2.84
CA HIS A 155 21.14 40.19 3.81
C HIS A 155 21.24 40.69 5.26
N SER A 156 20.10 40.80 5.94
CA SER A 156 20.06 40.79 7.40
C SER A 156 20.11 39.33 7.82
N GLU A 157 21.21 38.96 8.47
CA GLU A 157 21.43 37.75 9.29
C GLU A 157 20.73 36.45 8.85
N SER A 158 21.53 35.49 8.36
CA SER A 158 21.06 34.12 8.15
C SER A 158 20.61 33.52 9.48
N LEU A 159 19.31 33.23 9.60
CA LEU A 159 18.70 32.59 10.77
C LEU A 159 18.52 31.10 10.49
N CYS A 160 19.23 30.25 11.23
CA CYS A 160 19.16 28.81 11.13
C CYS A 160 18.08 28.27 12.08
N ILE A 161 17.38 27.21 11.69
CA ILE A 161 16.45 26.51 12.57
C ILE A 161 17.18 25.27 13.10
N ALA A 162 17.60 25.33 14.36
CA ALA A 162 18.11 24.16 15.06
C ALA A 162 16.92 23.34 15.58
N ILE A 163 16.88 22.07 15.18
CA ILE A 163 15.92 21.09 15.67
C ILE A 163 16.59 20.36 16.84
N PHE A 164 15.99 20.43 18.03
CA PHE A 164 16.45 19.70 19.20
C PHE A 164 15.56 18.48 19.40
N GLU A 165 16.18 17.30 19.33
CA GLU A 165 15.53 16.01 19.57
C GLU A 165 15.03 15.90 21.01
N CYS A 166 14.05 15.01 21.23
CA CYS A 166 13.61 14.68 22.58
C CYS A 166 14.82 14.04 23.31
N SER A 167 15.14 14.47 24.55
CA SER A 167 16.39 14.08 25.23
C SER A 167 16.54 12.59 25.53
N GLU A 168 15.47 11.82 25.34
CA GLU A 168 15.41 10.37 25.55
C GLU A 168 15.38 9.58 24.23
N GLY A 169 15.53 10.24 23.08
CA GLY A 169 15.56 9.59 21.77
C GLY A 169 14.22 9.01 21.31
N MET A 170 13.13 9.22 22.05
CA MET A 170 11.78 8.76 21.70
C MET A 170 11.27 9.31 20.37
N HIS A 171 11.70 10.51 20.01
CA HIS A 171 11.40 11.09 18.72
C HIS A 171 12.62 11.79 18.13
N THR A 172 12.86 11.52 16.86
CA THR A 172 13.92 12.08 16.02
C THR A 172 13.31 12.97 14.95
N ALA A 173 14.13 13.60 14.10
CA ALA A 173 13.60 14.36 12.95
C ALA A 173 12.75 13.49 12.01
N SER A 174 12.96 12.16 11.97
CA SER A 174 12.26 11.25 11.07
C SER A 174 10.84 10.86 11.49
N ASN A 175 10.38 11.22 12.70
CA ASN A 175 9.00 10.96 13.16
C ASN A 175 8.33 12.22 13.72
N GLN A 176 8.55 13.36 13.05
CA GLN A 176 8.06 14.68 13.45
C GLN A 176 6.54 14.74 13.73
N GLU A 177 5.75 13.95 13.01
CA GLU A 177 4.29 13.93 13.19
C GLU A 177 3.88 13.37 14.55
N GLU A 178 4.65 12.45 15.11
CA GLU A 178 4.42 11.79 16.41
C GLU A 178 4.95 12.65 17.58
N TRP A 179 5.61 13.79 17.32
CA TRP A 179 6.22 14.60 18.38
C TRP A 179 5.23 15.16 19.39
N HIS A 180 3.95 15.24 19.02
CA HIS A 180 2.88 15.61 19.94
C HIS A 180 2.66 14.55 21.04
N GLU A 181 3.15 13.33 20.81
CA GLU A 181 3.11 12.19 21.71
C GLU A 181 4.39 12.07 22.58
N CYS A 182 5.40 12.97 22.45
CA CYS A 182 6.61 12.86 23.30
C CYS A 182 6.25 13.06 24.78
N VAL A 183 6.45 11.99 25.56
CA VAL A 183 6.26 11.97 27.01
C VAL A 183 7.52 12.37 27.79
N ALA A 184 8.65 12.65 27.12
CA ALA A 184 9.89 13.01 27.81
C ALA A 184 9.73 14.33 28.56
N THR A 185 10.49 14.47 29.66
CA THR A 185 10.50 15.69 30.48
C THR A 185 10.99 16.92 29.71
N LYS A 186 11.87 16.73 28.71
CA LYS A 186 12.26 17.76 27.74
C LYS A 186 11.71 17.41 26.37
N LYS A 187 10.58 18.04 26.03
CA LYS A 187 9.93 17.92 24.72
C LYS A 187 10.83 18.47 23.60
N PRO A 188 10.71 17.95 22.37
CA PRO A 188 11.53 18.44 21.28
C PRO A 188 11.15 19.89 20.96
N ALA A 189 12.16 20.67 20.59
CA ALA A 189 12.03 22.12 20.43
C ALA A 189 12.74 22.59 19.16
N TYR A 190 12.31 23.75 18.67
CA TYR A 190 13.00 24.48 17.61
C TYR A 190 13.63 25.72 18.23
N ALA A 191 14.87 26.03 17.88
CA ALA A 191 15.43 27.34 18.15
C ALA A 191 15.88 28.00 16.88
N LEU A 192 15.62 29.30 16.80
CA LEU A 192 16.22 30.20 15.85
C LEU A 192 17.63 30.52 16.33
N VAL A 193 18.65 30.08 15.60
CA VAL A 193 20.06 30.32 15.91
C VAL A 193 20.73 31.12 14.79
N PRO A 194 21.60 32.10 15.09
CA PRO A 194 22.40 32.75 14.05
C PRO A 194 23.25 31.71 13.31
N CYS A 195 23.21 31.70 11.98
CA CYS A 195 24.03 30.76 11.21
C CYS A 195 25.51 31.15 11.32
N GLY A 196 26.27 30.44 12.16
CA GLY A 196 27.72 30.67 12.28
C GLY A 196 28.42 30.25 13.58
N GLY A 197 27.75 29.60 14.54
CA GLY A 197 28.40 29.26 15.81
C GLY A 197 27.85 28.03 16.51
N VAL A 198 28.17 26.83 16.00
CA VAL A 198 28.14 25.63 16.84
C VAL A 198 29.58 25.30 17.21
N SER A 199 30.10 26.04 18.19
CA SER A 199 31.29 25.62 18.94
C SER A 199 30.84 24.50 19.87
N THR A 200 31.36 23.30 19.68
CA THR A 200 31.22 22.18 20.62
C THR A 200 31.98 22.51 21.90
N GLY A 201 31.31 23.17 22.85
CA GLY A 201 31.81 23.43 24.20
C GLY A 201 30.78 22.97 25.24
N GLY A 202 31.21 22.12 26.17
CA GLY A 202 30.39 21.48 27.20
C GLY A 202 29.70 22.44 28.20
N PRO A 203 28.95 21.89 29.17
CA PRO A 203 27.90 22.61 29.88
C PRO A 203 28.49 23.55 30.93
N SER A 204 28.11 24.83 30.86
CA SER A 204 28.07 25.69 32.03
C SER A 204 26.83 26.57 31.92
N GLY A 205 26.04 26.57 32.99
CA GLY A 205 24.79 27.30 33.06
C GLY A 205 25.00 28.80 33.08
N GLU A 206 24.06 29.52 32.48
CA GLU A 206 23.28 30.59 33.10
C GLU A 206 22.33 31.14 32.04
N ASP A 207 21.07 31.30 32.45
CA ASP A 207 19.97 31.91 31.69
C ASP A 207 20.25 33.41 31.48
N PRO A 208 20.02 33.93 30.27
CA PRO A 208 19.22 35.15 30.20
C PRO A 208 18.21 35.15 29.04
N ARG A 209 16.94 35.00 29.42
CA ARG A 209 15.76 35.83 29.07
C ARG A 209 15.73 36.49 27.69
N GLY A 210 14.71 36.10 26.90
CA GLY A 210 14.14 36.93 25.83
C GLY A 210 13.39 36.16 24.74
N GLY A 211 12.49 35.23 25.08
CA GLY A 211 11.78 34.40 24.10
C GLY A 211 10.69 35.17 23.35
N MET A 212 10.91 35.46 22.07
CA MET A 212 9.85 35.82 21.11
C MET A 212 9.07 34.55 20.74
N ASN A 213 7.80 34.47 21.15
CA ASN A 213 6.86 33.44 20.72
C ASN A 213 6.22 33.88 19.39
N GLU A 214 6.81 33.49 18.26
CA GLU A 214 6.21 33.64 16.93
C GLU A 214 6.14 32.25 16.26
N GLY A 215 4.94 31.84 15.87
CA GLY A 215 4.70 30.51 15.31
C GLY A 215 5.55 30.26 14.06
N ILE A 216 6.29 29.15 14.07
CA ILE A 216 7.18 28.75 12.96
C ILE A 216 6.33 28.26 11.77
N PRO A 217 6.65 28.65 10.53
CA PRO A 217 5.94 28.20 9.34
C PRO A 217 6.12 26.70 9.10
N THR A 218 5.04 25.98 8.82
CA THR A 218 5.10 24.59 8.34
C THR A 218 5.11 24.55 6.81
N ASP A 219 5.94 23.65 6.27
CA ASP A 219 6.01 23.32 4.85
C ASP A 219 4.65 22.80 4.37
N PRO A 220 4.06 23.38 3.31
CA PRO A 220 2.75 22.94 2.89
C PRO A 220 2.67 22.31 1.50
N LEU A 221 3.78 22.07 0.80
CA LEU A 221 3.75 21.42 -0.51
C LEU A 221 4.92 20.44 -0.62
N ASP A 222 4.60 19.14 -0.61
CA ASP A 222 5.51 18.06 -1.01
C ASP A 222 6.23 18.48 -2.31
N GLY A 223 7.52 18.77 -2.16
CA GLY A 223 8.28 19.57 -3.12
C GLY A 223 8.47 18.88 -4.48
N GLN A 224 7.60 19.17 -5.44
CA GLN A 224 7.93 19.09 -6.86
C GLN A 224 8.77 20.32 -7.24
N GLY A 225 10.09 20.19 -7.02
CA GLY A 225 11.11 21.09 -7.55
C GLY A 225 11.77 20.46 -8.79
N ASN A 226 11.37 20.93 -9.97
CA ASN A 226 12.03 20.61 -11.24
C ASN A 226 13.46 21.17 -11.22
N ASN A 227 14.44 20.27 -11.12
CA ASN A 227 15.80 20.53 -11.57
C ASN A 227 16.05 19.60 -12.77
N SER A 228 16.80 20.06 -13.77
CA SER A 228 17.06 19.37 -15.04
C SER A 228 17.99 18.14 -14.91
N ASN A 229 17.64 17.23 -14.02
CA ASN A 229 18.14 15.86 -13.91
C ASN A 229 16.97 14.96 -14.30
N TYR A 230 17.11 14.18 -15.36
CA TYR A 230 16.08 13.22 -15.74
C TYR A 230 15.79 12.32 -14.55
N SER A 231 14.61 12.44 -13.95
CA SER A 231 14.15 11.47 -12.95
C SER A 231 14.24 10.08 -13.57
N SER A 232 14.61 9.06 -12.80
CA SER A 232 14.68 7.69 -13.31
C SER A 232 13.37 7.26 -13.97
N ALA A 233 12.23 7.83 -13.52
CA ALA A 233 10.93 7.73 -14.18
C ALA A 233 10.93 8.25 -15.63
N ASN A 234 11.43 9.47 -15.87
CA ASN A 234 11.53 10.05 -17.20
C ASN A 234 12.53 9.29 -18.09
N VAL A 235 13.61 8.74 -17.52
CA VAL A 235 14.53 7.86 -18.27
C VAL A 235 13.84 6.54 -18.64
N LEU A 236 13.16 5.89 -17.70
CA LEU A 236 12.41 4.66 -17.95
C LEU A 236 11.36 4.84 -19.05
N ALA A 237 10.67 5.97 -19.07
CA ALA A 237 9.67 6.30 -20.09
C ALA A 237 10.24 6.43 -21.52
N GLN A 238 11.56 6.60 -21.68
CA GLN A 238 12.21 6.57 -22.99
C GLN A 238 12.38 5.14 -23.53
N TYR A 239 12.41 4.14 -22.65
CA TYR A 239 12.66 2.74 -22.99
C TYR A 239 11.43 1.85 -22.91
N ILE A 240 10.44 2.26 -22.10
CA ILE A 240 9.22 1.54 -21.80
C ILE A 240 8.05 2.46 -22.11
N ASN A 241 7.04 1.96 -22.81
CA ASN A 241 5.84 2.72 -23.12
C ASN A 241 4.99 2.88 -21.84
N LEU A 242 5.16 4.02 -21.15
CA LEU A 242 4.49 4.34 -19.90
C LEU A 242 3.44 5.43 -20.11
N SER A 243 2.29 5.31 -19.44
CA SER A 243 1.28 6.37 -19.42
C SER A 243 1.73 7.54 -18.52
N THR A 244 1.14 8.73 -18.70
CA THR A 244 1.41 9.88 -17.81
C THR A 244 1.16 9.56 -16.34
N ILE A 245 0.15 8.75 -16.04
CA ILE A 245 -0.18 8.31 -14.68
C ILE A 245 0.95 7.44 -14.12
N GLU A 246 1.48 6.51 -14.90
CA GLU A 246 2.59 5.63 -14.47
C GLU A 246 3.89 6.41 -14.28
N ILE A 247 4.16 7.40 -15.14
CA ILE A 247 5.33 8.28 -15.00
C ILE A 247 5.24 9.05 -13.69
N ASN A 248 4.09 9.68 -13.41
CA ASN A 248 3.88 10.41 -12.16
C ASN A 248 4.00 9.49 -10.94
N TRP A 249 3.44 8.29 -11.02
CA TRP A 249 3.59 7.27 -9.97
C TRP A 249 5.07 6.92 -9.72
N LEU A 250 5.88 6.75 -10.77
CA LEU A 250 7.32 6.48 -10.63
C LEU A 250 8.11 7.68 -10.07
N ILE A 251 7.65 8.92 -10.32
CA ILE A 251 8.22 10.14 -9.74
C ILE A 251 7.95 10.18 -8.23
N GLU A 252 6.73 9.81 -7.82
CA GLU A 252 6.32 9.73 -6.41
C GLU A 252 6.99 8.55 -5.65
N ASN A 253 7.52 7.55 -6.38
CA ASN A 253 8.17 6.38 -5.81
C ASN A 253 9.63 6.26 -6.31
N PRO A 254 10.52 7.21 -5.96
CA PRO A 254 11.87 7.30 -6.54
C PRO A 254 12.75 6.09 -6.23
N ASN A 255 12.56 5.43 -5.09
CA ASN A 255 13.30 4.21 -4.73
C ASN A 255 13.01 3.07 -5.71
N ILE A 256 11.73 2.89 -6.05
CA ILE A 256 11.27 1.88 -7.00
C ILE A 256 11.75 2.26 -8.41
N SER A 257 11.58 3.51 -8.85
CA SER A 257 11.97 3.92 -10.20
C SER A 257 13.48 3.86 -10.42
N ASN A 258 14.29 4.26 -9.44
CA ASN A 258 15.75 4.06 -9.47
C ASN A 258 16.10 2.59 -9.61
N LYS A 259 15.42 1.71 -8.86
CA LYS A 259 15.68 0.28 -8.90
C LYS A 259 15.30 -0.37 -10.23
N PHE A 260 14.16 0.01 -10.79
CA PHE A 260 13.76 -0.44 -12.13
C PHE A 260 14.75 0.00 -13.20
N LEU A 261 15.26 1.24 -13.14
CA LEU A 261 16.29 1.69 -14.08
C LEU A 261 17.59 0.88 -13.93
N GLN A 262 18.01 0.58 -12.70
CA GLN A 262 19.15 -0.31 -12.46
C GLN A 262 18.92 -1.71 -13.04
N LEU A 263 17.76 -2.32 -12.78
CA LEU A 263 17.38 -3.63 -13.34
C LEU A 263 17.37 -3.62 -14.87
N LEU A 264 16.80 -2.58 -15.49
CA LEU A 264 16.75 -2.44 -16.94
C LEU A 264 18.16 -2.36 -17.53
N SER A 265 19.02 -1.53 -16.94
CA SER A 265 20.41 -1.35 -17.37
C SER A 265 21.27 -2.60 -17.19
N ALA A 266 21.16 -3.28 -16.05
CA ALA A 266 21.88 -4.52 -15.73
C ALA A 266 21.52 -5.68 -16.67
N ASN A 267 20.31 -5.66 -17.25
CA ASN A 267 19.82 -6.66 -18.20
C ASN A 267 19.90 -6.19 -19.66
N GLY A 268 20.73 -5.18 -19.94
CA GLY A 268 21.00 -4.72 -21.30
C GLY A 268 19.76 -4.22 -22.04
N TYR A 269 18.78 -3.68 -21.32
CA TYR A 269 17.52 -3.15 -21.87
C TYR A 269 16.72 -4.20 -22.68
N SER A 270 16.80 -5.48 -22.31
CA SER A 270 16.10 -6.57 -22.98
C SER A 270 14.57 -6.40 -22.93
N ASN A 271 13.85 -6.93 -23.92
CA ASN A 271 12.38 -6.89 -23.92
C ASN A 271 11.78 -7.55 -22.68
N GLN A 272 12.36 -8.67 -22.22
CA GLN A 272 11.94 -9.33 -20.99
C GLN A 272 12.02 -8.42 -19.75
N SER A 273 13.10 -7.63 -19.62
CA SER A 273 13.22 -6.67 -18.51
C SER A 273 12.23 -5.50 -18.62
N LYS A 274 11.94 -5.03 -19.84
CA LYS A 274 10.92 -4.01 -20.08
C LYS A 274 9.52 -4.51 -19.73
N ASP A 275 9.18 -5.72 -20.18
CA ASP A 275 7.88 -6.35 -19.91
C ASP A 275 7.70 -6.61 -18.41
N PHE A 276 8.75 -7.07 -17.71
CA PHE A 276 8.73 -7.18 -16.26
C PHE A 276 8.46 -5.86 -15.58
N ILE A 277 9.24 -4.82 -15.90
CA ILE A 277 9.11 -3.51 -15.24
C ILE A 277 7.72 -2.95 -15.48
N LYS A 278 7.20 -3.08 -16.72
CA LYS A 278 5.85 -2.66 -17.04
C LYS A 278 4.81 -3.38 -16.19
N TRP A 279 4.87 -4.71 -16.12
CA TRP A 279 3.99 -5.49 -15.25
C TRP A 279 4.14 -5.11 -13.77
N ALA A 280 5.38 -4.95 -13.29
CA ALA A 280 5.65 -4.64 -11.88
C ALA A 280 5.09 -3.26 -11.51
N ILE A 281 5.17 -2.27 -12.41
CA ILE A 281 4.50 -0.97 -12.23
C ILE A 281 2.99 -1.18 -12.12
N ASP A 282 2.38 -1.88 -13.07
CA ASP A 282 0.93 -2.10 -13.09
C ASP A 282 0.46 -2.84 -11.83
N TYR A 283 1.21 -3.87 -11.40
CA TYR A 283 0.97 -4.65 -10.18
C TYR A 283 1.09 -3.80 -8.92
N LEU A 284 2.18 -3.04 -8.76
CA LEU A 284 2.40 -2.21 -7.57
C LEU A 284 1.44 -1.04 -7.50
N ASN A 285 1.00 -0.51 -8.64
CA ASN A 285 0.03 0.57 -8.68
C ASN A 285 -1.33 0.15 -8.08
N VAL A 286 -1.75 -1.10 -8.30
CA VAL A 286 -3.02 -1.62 -7.76
C VAL A 286 -2.89 -2.34 -6.41
N ASN A 287 -1.67 -2.72 -6.00
CA ASN A 287 -1.40 -3.41 -4.73
C ASN A 287 -0.67 -2.51 -3.73
N TYR A 288 -1.42 -1.66 -3.01
CA TYR A 288 -0.87 -0.68 -2.06
C TYR A 288 0.10 -1.27 -1.01
N GLN A 289 -0.20 -2.45 -0.46
CA GLN A 289 0.68 -3.10 0.52
C GLN A 289 2.01 -3.54 -0.11
N ALA A 290 1.97 -4.11 -1.32
CA ALA A 290 3.18 -4.49 -2.04
C ALA A 290 4.00 -3.24 -2.42
N LYS A 291 3.33 -2.18 -2.89
CA LYS A 291 3.98 -0.88 -3.14
C LYS A 291 4.72 -0.38 -1.90
N ASN A 292 4.05 -0.30 -0.76
CA ASN A 292 4.67 0.19 0.47
C ASN A 292 5.86 -0.68 0.89
N TYR A 293 5.73 -2.01 0.79
CA TYR A 293 6.82 -2.93 1.06
C TYR A 293 8.04 -2.68 0.16
N PHE A 294 7.85 -2.63 -1.17
CA PHE A 294 8.96 -2.45 -2.11
C PHE A 294 9.49 -1.01 -2.14
N ASN A 295 8.71 -0.02 -1.72
CA ASN A 295 9.22 1.33 -1.54
C ASN A 295 10.19 1.43 -0.36
N GLN A 296 9.95 0.64 0.70
CA GLN A 296 10.84 0.47 1.85
C GLN A 296 11.99 -0.51 1.58
N ASN A 297 11.76 -1.52 0.72
CA ASN A 297 12.68 -2.61 0.42
C ASN A 297 12.90 -2.80 -1.10
N PRO A 298 13.39 -1.77 -1.83
CA PRO A 298 13.48 -1.83 -3.29
C PRO A 298 14.42 -2.95 -3.77
N GLN A 299 15.44 -3.34 -3.01
CA GLN A 299 16.35 -4.44 -3.33
C GLN A 299 15.62 -5.77 -3.57
N ASP A 300 14.47 -6.00 -2.95
CA ASP A 300 13.72 -7.25 -3.11
C ASP A 300 13.06 -7.37 -4.48
N LEU A 301 13.00 -6.27 -5.24
CA LEU A 301 12.64 -6.31 -6.66
C LEU A 301 13.65 -7.13 -7.49
N ASP A 302 14.92 -7.26 -7.06
CA ASP A 302 15.88 -8.18 -7.70
C ASP A 302 15.45 -9.63 -7.54
N VAL A 303 14.95 -9.99 -6.35
CA VAL A 303 14.49 -11.35 -6.06
C VAL A 303 13.23 -11.64 -6.88
N LEU A 304 12.28 -10.70 -6.89
CA LEU A 304 11.08 -10.80 -7.71
C LEU A 304 11.42 -10.93 -9.20
N PHE A 305 12.36 -10.10 -9.68
CA PHE A 305 12.83 -10.16 -11.06
C PHE A 305 13.52 -11.48 -11.39
N ALA A 306 14.41 -11.97 -10.52
CA ALA A 306 15.12 -13.23 -10.72
C ALA A 306 14.14 -14.41 -10.74
N LEU A 307 13.17 -14.45 -9.82
CA LEU A 307 12.12 -15.47 -9.78
C LEU A 307 11.30 -15.47 -11.07
N GLY A 308 10.85 -14.30 -11.53
CA GLY A 308 10.13 -14.19 -12.78
C GLY A 308 11.00 -14.50 -14.00
N SER A 309 12.25 -14.05 -14.04
CA SER A 309 13.18 -14.32 -15.15
C SER A 309 13.46 -15.81 -15.31
N ASP A 310 13.81 -16.50 -14.22
CA ASP A 310 14.01 -17.96 -14.21
C ASP A 310 12.73 -18.70 -14.62
N PHE A 311 11.58 -18.19 -14.19
CA PHE A 311 10.28 -18.73 -14.57
C PHE A 311 10.00 -18.59 -16.07
N PHE A 312 10.15 -17.40 -16.65
CA PHE A 312 9.90 -17.16 -18.09
C PHE A 312 10.95 -17.79 -18.99
N ASN A 313 12.20 -17.92 -18.55
CA ASN A 313 13.21 -18.68 -19.29
C ASN A 313 12.80 -20.15 -19.45
N GLN A 314 12.14 -20.71 -18.44
CA GLN A 314 11.60 -22.07 -18.49
C GLN A 314 10.22 -22.12 -19.16
N ASN A 315 9.52 -20.99 -19.21
CA ASN A 315 8.14 -20.87 -19.69
C ASN A 315 7.96 -19.67 -20.64
N PRO A 316 8.62 -19.64 -21.80
CA PRO A 316 8.71 -18.43 -22.64
C PRO A 316 7.37 -17.98 -23.24
N ASN A 317 6.34 -18.83 -23.18
CA ASN A 317 5.00 -18.56 -23.72
C ASN A 317 3.97 -18.21 -22.62
N ILE A 318 4.42 -18.03 -21.37
CA ILE A 318 3.54 -17.65 -20.26
C ILE A 318 3.69 -16.14 -20.05
N SER A 319 2.60 -15.43 -19.75
CA SER A 319 2.64 -14.00 -19.43
C SER A 319 2.72 -13.76 -17.93
N TRP A 320 3.06 -12.53 -17.53
CA TRP A 320 3.10 -12.13 -16.12
C TRP A 320 1.75 -12.29 -15.40
N ASP A 321 0.63 -12.08 -16.09
CA ASP A 321 -0.71 -12.35 -15.55
C ASP A 321 -0.88 -13.78 -15.01
N TYR A 322 -0.26 -14.77 -15.65
CA TYR A 322 -0.29 -16.15 -15.19
C TYR A 322 0.58 -16.33 -13.94
N LEU A 323 1.79 -15.76 -13.94
CA LEU A 323 2.67 -15.79 -12.78
C LEU A 323 1.98 -15.16 -11.56
N GLU A 324 1.34 -14.00 -11.74
CA GLU A 324 0.57 -13.34 -10.69
C GLU A 324 -0.59 -14.20 -10.20
N ASN A 325 -1.39 -14.74 -11.14
CA ASN A 325 -2.50 -15.61 -10.82
C ASN A 325 -2.06 -16.84 -10.01
N TRP A 326 -0.88 -17.38 -10.34
CA TRP A 326 -0.39 -18.62 -9.77
C TRP A 326 0.25 -18.42 -8.41
N PHE A 327 1.09 -17.38 -8.26
CA PHE A 327 2.00 -17.27 -7.12
C PHE A 327 1.88 -15.98 -6.31
N PHE A 328 1.25 -14.92 -6.83
CA PHE A 328 1.25 -13.61 -6.15
C PHE A 328 -0.12 -13.13 -5.68
N LYS A 329 -1.22 -13.69 -6.20
CA LYS A 329 -2.55 -13.36 -5.68
C LYS A 329 -2.64 -13.68 -4.19
N LYS A 330 -2.73 -12.61 -3.39
CA LYS A 330 -2.77 -12.69 -1.94
C LYS A 330 -3.97 -13.48 -1.46
N GLN A 331 -3.73 -14.35 -0.50
CA GLN A 331 -4.76 -15.07 0.23
C GLN A 331 -5.37 -14.11 1.25
N ILE A 332 -6.64 -13.76 1.10
CA ILE A 332 -7.38 -12.93 2.06
C ILE A 332 -8.30 -13.88 2.82
N GLU A 333 -7.80 -14.64 3.79
CA GLU A 333 -8.66 -15.59 4.50
C GLU A 333 -8.42 -15.62 6.02
N THR A 334 -9.53 -15.59 6.74
CA THR A 334 -9.67 -15.42 8.20
C THR A 334 -10.41 -16.62 8.82
N GLU A 335 -10.48 -17.77 8.16
CA GLU A 335 -11.30 -18.91 8.60
C GLU A 335 -10.66 -19.76 9.71
N ASN A 336 -11.13 -19.61 10.95
CA ASN A 336 -10.87 -20.61 11.98
C ASN A 336 -11.70 -21.89 11.72
N HIS A 337 -11.36 -22.64 10.67
CA HIS A 337 -11.97 -23.94 10.42
C HIS A 337 -11.15 -25.08 11.01
N PRO A 338 -11.80 -26.04 11.69
CA PRO A 338 -11.13 -27.23 12.16
C PRO A 338 -10.60 -28.01 10.97
N VAL A 339 -9.42 -28.60 11.14
CA VAL A 339 -8.82 -29.38 10.08
C VAL A 339 -9.63 -30.65 9.84
N VAL A 340 -10.15 -30.79 8.63
CA VAL A 340 -11.02 -31.89 8.21
C VAL A 340 -10.20 -33.03 7.62
N ASP A 341 -10.33 -34.23 8.18
CA ASP A 341 -9.84 -35.46 7.53
C ASP A 341 -10.84 -35.92 6.46
N PRO A 342 -10.50 -35.91 5.17
CA PRO A 342 -11.40 -36.33 4.08
C PRO A 342 -11.84 -37.81 4.17
N ASN A 343 -11.16 -38.65 4.95
CA ASN A 343 -11.55 -40.04 5.14
C ASN A 343 -12.73 -40.21 6.11
N LEU A 344 -12.94 -39.25 7.01
CA LEU A 344 -14.06 -39.26 7.96
C LEU A 344 -15.31 -38.58 7.40
N ILE A 345 -15.26 -38.09 6.16
CA ILE A 345 -16.42 -37.52 5.47
C ILE A 345 -17.29 -38.64 4.93
N THR A 346 -18.56 -38.63 5.33
CA THR A 346 -19.60 -39.56 4.87
C THR A 346 -20.68 -38.83 4.09
N PHE A 347 -21.47 -39.60 3.32
CA PHE A 347 -22.62 -39.11 2.57
C PHE A 347 -23.89 -39.78 3.08
N ASP A 348 -24.94 -39.00 3.34
CA ASP A 348 -26.24 -39.55 3.78
C ASP A 348 -26.91 -40.38 2.67
N THR A 349 -26.51 -40.18 1.41
CA THR A 349 -26.93 -40.98 0.27
C THR A 349 -25.71 -41.39 -0.54
N PRO A 350 -25.60 -42.67 -0.98
CA PRO A 350 -24.48 -43.12 -1.80
C PRO A 350 -24.29 -42.27 -3.06
N VAL A 351 -23.07 -41.82 -3.30
CA VAL A 351 -22.71 -41.06 -4.50
C VAL A 351 -22.48 -42.04 -5.65
N GLN A 352 -23.27 -41.93 -6.72
CA GLN A 352 -23.05 -42.67 -7.95
C GLN A 352 -22.10 -41.90 -8.87
N GLN A 353 -21.07 -42.59 -9.36
CA GLN A 353 -20.14 -42.03 -10.34
C GLN A 353 -20.85 -41.57 -11.62
N SER A 354 -20.35 -40.51 -12.23
CA SER A 354 -20.90 -39.92 -13.45
C SER A 354 -19.79 -39.27 -14.27
N SER A 355 -20.05 -39.00 -15.55
CA SER A 355 -19.15 -38.18 -16.37
C SER A 355 -19.15 -36.73 -15.90
N LEU A 356 -18.06 -36.01 -16.18
CA LEU A 356 -17.92 -34.58 -15.90
C LEU A 356 -18.93 -33.74 -16.73
N PRO A 357 -19.35 -32.56 -16.23
CA PRO A 357 -20.10 -31.59 -17.05
C PRO A 357 -19.29 -31.08 -18.24
N SER A 358 -19.97 -30.53 -19.25
CA SER A 358 -19.29 -29.70 -20.25
C SER A 358 -18.73 -28.43 -19.61
N PHE A 359 -17.60 -27.94 -20.11
CA PHE A 359 -16.95 -26.71 -19.62
C PHE A 359 -17.88 -25.51 -19.69
N ASN A 360 -18.57 -25.30 -20.81
CA ASN A 360 -19.45 -24.14 -21.00
C ASN A 360 -20.63 -24.15 -20.02
N THR A 361 -21.26 -25.30 -19.78
CA THR A 361 -22.37 -25.39 -18.82
C THR A 361 -21.90 -25.11 -17.39
N PHE A 362 -20.77 -25.70 -16.98
CA PHE A 362 -20.21 -25.43 -15.66
C PHE A 362 -19.81 -23.96 -15.50
N LEU A 363 -19.04 -23.44 -16.46
CA LEU A 363 -18.58 -22.05 -16.44
C LEU A 363 -19.75 -21.08 -16.39
N ASN A 364 -20.79 -21.26 -17.21
CA ASN A 364 -21.96 -20.37 -17.22
C ASN A 364 -22.68 -20.31 -15.87
N ASN A 365 -22.68 -21.43 -15.13
CA ASN A 365 -23.33 -21.54 -13.83
C ASN A 365 -22.42 -21.20 -12.64
N PHE A 366 -21.11 -21.20 -12.84
CA PHE A 366 -20.14 -20.77 -11.83
C PHE A 366 -20.28 -19.26 -11.56
N PRO A 367 -20.53 -18.83 -10.31
CA PRO A 367 -20.70 -17.43 -9.96
C PRO A 367 -19.42 -16.61 -10.18
N LYS A 368 -19.49 -15.67 -11.11
CA LYS A 368 -18.37 -14.82 -11.54
C LYS A 368 -18.88 -13.46 -12.03
N LYS A 369 -17.99 -12.48 -12.13
CA LYS A 369 -18.22 -11.18 -12.79
C LYS A 369 -17.33 -11.05 -14.02
N GLY A 370 -17.66 -10.08 -14.87
CA GLY A 370 -16.93 -9.80 -16.11
C GLY A 370 -17.36 -10.69 -17.28
N SER A 371 -16.57 -10.64 -18.34
CA SER A 371 -16.78 -11.38 -19.58
C SER A 371 -15.48 -12.05 -20.00
N SER A 372 -15.58 -13.14 -20.76
CA SER A 372 -14.40 -13.81 -21.32
C SER A 372 -13.49 -12.83 -22.07
N PRO A 373 -12.16 -12.90 -21.91
CA PRO A 373 -11.41 -13.82 -21.03
C PRO A 373 -11.21 -13.30 -19.59
N ASN A 374 -11.72 -12.12 -19.28
CA ASN A 374 -11.44 -11.36 -18.05
C ASN A 374 -12.51 -11.59 -16.97
N TYR A 375 -12.74 -12.84 -16.61
CA TYR A 375 -13.60 -13.16 -15.47
C TYR A 375 -12.89 -12.89 -14.15
N THR A 376 -13.66 -12.43 -13.16
CA THR A 376 -13.25 -12.36 -11.75
C THR A 376 -14.29 -13.06 -10.88
N GLU A 377 -13.95 -13.39 -9.65
CA GLU A 377 -14.92 -14.00 -8.75
C GLU A 377 -16.07 -13.04 -8.45
N LEU A 378 -17.27 -13.60 -8.28
CA LEU A 378 -18.37 -12.88 -7.68
C LEU A 378 -18.04 -12.67 -6.19
N PRO A 379 -18.13 -11.46 -5.60
CA PRO A 379 -17.84 -11.23 -4.19
C PRO A 379 -18.56 -12.21 -3.27
N THR A 380 -17.94 -12.60 -2.17
CA THR A 380 -18.44 -13.65 -1.25
C THR A 380 -19.91 -13.43 -0.86
N SER A 381 -20.26 -12.22 -0.40
CA SER A 381 -21.64 -11.88 -0.01
C SER A 381 -22.64 -12.04 -1.15
N GLU A 382 -22.26 -11.64 -2.38
CA GLU A 382 -23.10 -11.81 -3.56
C GLU A 382 -23.27 -13.29 -3.95
N ALA A 383 -22.23 -14.12 -3.79
CA ALA A 383 -22.31 -15.55 -4.03
C ALA A 383 -23.25 -16.25 -3.03
N TYR A 384 -23.17 -15.92 -1.74
CA TYR A 384 -24.12 -16.43 -0.74
C TYR A 384 -25.54 -15.93 -0.98
N LYS A 385 -25.71 -14.65 -1.33
CA LYS A 385 -27.03 -14.09 -1.68
C LYS A 385 -27.65 -14.79 -2.88
N LEU A 386 -26.84 -15.17 -3.88
CA LEU A 386 -27.29 -15.90 -5.06
C LEU A 386 -27.73 -17.33 -4.74
N ALA A 387 -27.07 -17.99 -3.77
CA ALA A 387 -27.50 -19.29 -3.26
C ALA A 387 -28.77 -19.18 -2.39
N GLY A 388 -28.88 -18.11 -1.58
CA GLY A 388 -30.06 -17.77 -0.79
C GLY A 388 -30.35 -18.73 0.37
N GLY A 389 -31.55 -18.59 0.95
CA GLY A 389 -32.07 -19.47 2.01
C GLY A 389 -31.19 -19.49 3.26
N SER A 390 -31.17 -20.63 3.95
CA SER A 390 -30.44 -20.77 5.21
C SER A 390 -28.94 -20.47 5.05
N LEU A 391 -28.36 -20.73 3.88
CA LEU A 391 -26.97 -20.46 3.60
C LEU A 391 -26.68 -18.94 3.59
N TRP A 392 -27.58 -18.12 3.02
CA TRP A 392 -27.48 -16.67 3.08
C TRP A 392 -27.66 -16.14 4.50
N ASP A 393 -28.61 -16.70 5.26
CA ASP A 393 -28.84 -16.33 6.65
C ASP A 393 -27.60 -16.64 7.52
N SER A 394 -26.96 -17.79 7.32
CA SER A 394 -25.70 -18.13 8.01
C SER A 394 -24.59 -17.13 7.69
N HIS A 395 -24.44 -16.73 6.42
CA HIS A 395 -23.44 -15.71 6.03
C HIS A 395 -23.67 -14.37 6.75
N LEU A 396 -24.93 -13.94 6.90
CA LEU A 396 -25.25 -12.69 7.58
C LEU A 396 -24.98 -12.74 9.09
N ASN A 397 -25.28 -13.88 9.73
CA ASN A 397 -25.31 -14.01 11.19
C ASN A 397 -24.06 -14.68 11.79
N GLN A 398 -23.26 -15.38 10.98
CA GLN A 398 -22.08 -16.15 11.40
C GLN A 398 -20.91 -15.88 10.45
N ARG A 399 -20.58 -14.60 10.25
CA ARG A 399 -19.63 -14.15 9.21
C ARG A 399 -18.31 -14.90 9.23
N ASP A 400 -17.74 -15.19 10.40
CA ASP A 400 -16.44 -15.85 10.53
C ASP A 400 -16.42 -17.29 10.00
N ALA A 401 -17.57 -17.97 10.01
CA ALA A 401 -17.71 -19.34 9.53
C ALA A 401 -18.21 -19.44 8.07
N TYR A 402 -18.56 -18.30 7.46
CA TYR A 402 -19.18 -18.20 6.13
C TYR A 402 -18.61 -17.01 5.34
N ASN A 403 -17.33 -16.66 5.56
CA ASN A 403 -16.62 -15.59 4.88
C ASN A 403 -15.92 -16.07 3.59
N ASN A 404 -15.72 -17.38 3.38
CA ASN A 404 -15.28 -17.93 2.10
C ASN A 404 -16.44 -18.55 1.30
N ALA A 405 -16.56 -18.18 0.03
CA ALA A 405 -17.58 -18.71 -0.87
C ALA A 405 -17.02 -19.65 -1.96
N CYS A 406 -15.74 -20.05 -1.91
CA CYS A 406 -15.10 -20.85 -2.96
C CYS A 406 -15.87 -22.15 -3.26
N ALA A 407 -16.16 -22.94 -2.22
CA ALA A 407 -16.91 -24.19 -2.34
C ALA A 407 -18.39 -23.95 -2.68
N ILE A 408 -18.96 -22.80 -2.30
CA ILE A 408 -20.32 -22.40 -2.68
C ILE A 408 -20.39 -22.13 -4.19
N ARG A 409 -19.41 -21.40 -4.74
CA ARG A 409 -19.31 -21.12 -6.19
C ARG A 409 -19.16 -22.41 -6.98
N GLY A 410 -18.26 -23.29 -6.56
CA GLY A 410 -18.07 -24.61 -7.15
C GLY A 410 -19.35 -25.46 -7.09
N SER A 411 -20.01 -25.49 -5.93
CA SER A 411 -21.26 -26.24 -5.73
C SER A 411 -22.34 -25.74 -6.69
N ARG A 412 -22.52 -24.43 -6.81
CA ARG A 412 -23.50 -23.86 -7.74
C ARG A 412 -23.21 -24.24 -9.18
N GLY A 413 -21.95 -24.18 -9.61
CA GLY A 413 -21.52 -24.62 -10.93
C GLY A 413 -21.95 -26.07 -11.23
N LEU A 414 -21.80 -26.98 -10.27
CA LEU A 414 -22.21 -28.39 -10.41
C LEU A 414 -23.73 -28.57 -10.38
N LEU A 415 -24.41 -27.97 -9.40
CA LEU A 415 -25.86 -28.09 -9.19
C LEU A 415 -26.64 -27.68 -10.44
N TYR A 416 -26.26 -26.57 -11.05
CA TYR A 416 -26.92 -26.04 -12.25
C TYR A 416 -26.35 -26.63 -13.54
N SER A 417 -25.34 -27.50 -13.46
CA SER A 417 -24.92 -28.40 -14.54
C SER A 417 -25.64 -29.76 -14.49
N GLY A 418 -26.65 -29.92 -13.63
CA GLY A 418 -27.50 -31.12 -13.57
C GLY A 418 -27.05 -32.18 -12.58
N PHE A 419 -26.15 -31.86 -11.64
CA PHE A 419 -25.68 -32.80 -10.63
C PHE A 419 -26.25 -32.47 -9.25
N ASP A 420 -26.88 -33.44 -8.61
CA ASP A 420 -27.29 -33.29 -7.21
C ASP A 420 -26.11 -33.53 -6.25
N ILE A 421 -26.08 -32.75 -5.18
CA ILE A 421 -25.13 -32.89 -4.08
C ILE A 421 -25.92 -33.44 -2.87
N PRO A 422 -25.57 -34.64 -2.36
CA PRO A 422 -26.22 -35.19 -1.17
C PRO A 422 -25.76 -34.44 0.08
N VAL A 423 -26.33 -34.78 1.23
CA VAL A 423 -25.82 -34.27 2.50
C VAL A 423 -24.48 -34.93 2.82
N LEU A 424 -23.44 -34.12 3.03
CA LEU A 424 -22.13 -34.55 3.53
C LEU A 424 -22.06 -34.34 5.04
N ARG A 425 -21.38 -35.25 5.75
CA ARG A 425 -21.11 -35.15 7.20
C ARG A 425 -19.66 -35.43 7.53
N TYR A 426 -19.15 -34.79 8.58
CA TYR A 426 -17.86 -35.06 9.20
C TYR A 426 -18.06 -35.20 10.71
N ASN A 427 -17.79 -36.37 11.27
CA ASN A 427 -18.03 -36.69 12.69
C ASN A 427 -19.44 -36.27 13.17
N GLY A 428 -20.46 -36.58 12.37
CA GLY A 428 -21.87 -36.23 12.63
C GLY A 428 -22.27 -34.80 12.26
N THR A 429 -21.32 -33.87 12.13
CA THR A 429 -21.56 -32.48 11.75
C THR A 429 -21.81 -32.37 10.26
N GLN A 430 -22.90 -31.70 9.86
CA GLN A 430 -23.22 -31.48 8.45
C GLN A 430 -22.20 -30.53 7.79
N ARG A 431 -21.67 -30.91 6.63
CA ARG A 431 -20.71 -30.14 5.81
C ARG A 431 -21.33 -29.60 4.51
N THR A 432 -22.65 -29.62 4.48
CA THR A 432 -23.47 -29.03 3.43
C THR A 432 -24.58 -28.20 4.06
N GLN A 433 -25.12 -27.23 3.34
CA GLN A 433 -26.28 -26.48 3.79
C GLN A 433 -27.21 -26.16 2.61
N LYS A 434 -28.51 -26.06 2.89
CA LYS A 434 -29.51 -25.77 1.85
C LYS A 434 -29.51 -24.29 1.47
N GLY A 435 -29.42 -24.05 0.17
CA GLY A 435 -29.73 -22.75 -0.43
C GLY A 435 -31.24 -22.48 -0.45
N GLY A 436 -31.63 -21.31 -0.95
CA GLY A 436 -33.03 -20.92 -1.16
C GLY A 436 -33.72 -21.73 -2.26
N ASP A 437 -32.94 -22.37 -3.13
CA ASP A 437 -33.40 -23.31 -4.15
C ASP A 437 -33.63 -24.74 -3.62
N GLY A 438 -33.45 -24.96 -2.31
CA GLY A 438 -33.63 -26.25 -1.66
C GLY A 438 -32.52 -27.28 -1.94
N LYS A 439 -31.47 -26.91 -2.70
CA LYS A 439 -30.31 -27.76 -3.02
C LYS A 439 -29.23 -27.65 -1.96
N ASN A 440 -28.42 -28.69 -1.79
CA ASN A 440 -27.31 -28.70 -0.83
C ASN A 440 -26.04 -28.10 -1.46
N TYR A 441 -25.41 -27.16 -0.76
CA TYR A 441 -24.13 -26.56 -1.12
C TYR A 441 -23.04 -27.06 -0.17
N ILE A 442 -21.88 -27.44 -0.71
CA ILE A 442 -20.73 -27.89 0.07
C ILE A 442 -20.03 -26.68 0.67
N LEU A 443 -19.70 -26.76 1.96
CA LEU A 443 -19.23 -25.60 2.73
C LEU A 443 -17.71 -25.39 2.70
N ASP A 444 -16.91 -26.37 2.26
CA ASP A 444 -15.46 -26.29 2.31
C ASP A 444 -14.76 -27.07 1.18
N ALA A 445 -13.51 -26.70 0.89
CA ALA A 445 -12.72 -27.27 -0.19
C ALA A 445 -12.38 -28.76 0.00
N VAL A 446 -12.15 -29.22 1.24
CA VAL A 446 -11.83 -30.63 1.53
C VAL A 446 -13.03 -31.53 1.22
N SER A 447 -14.21 -31.13 1.68
CA SER A 447 -15.48 -31.79 1.37
C SER A 447 -15.79 -31.74 -0.12
N PHE A 448 -15.49 -30.61 -0.77
CA PHE A 448 -15.69 -30.47 -2.22
C PHE A 448 -14.78 -31.42 -3.00
N ASN A 449 -13.49 -31.49 -2.65
CA ASN A 449 -12.54 -32.44 -3.22
C ASN A 449 -12.99 -33.89 -3.04
N LYS A 450 -13.45 -34.25 -1.84
CA LYS A 450 -13.99 -35.58 -1.55
C LYS A 450 -15.18 -35.91 -2.43
N PHE A 451 -16.12 -34.97 -2.58
CA PHE A 451 -17.28 -35.13 -3.46
C PHE A 451 -16.85 -35.32 -4.91
N MET A 452 -15.93 -34.49 -5.42
CA MET A 452 -15.43 -34.60 -6.80
C MET A 452 -14.82 -35.96 -7.10
N ILE A 453 -13.97 -36.49 -6.21
CA ILE A 453 -13.36 -37.82 -6.36
C ILE A 453 -14.43 -38.92 -6.39
N GLN A 454 -15.43 -38.86 -5.50
CA GLN A 454 -16.48 -39.89 -5.43
C GLN A 454 -17.46 -39.80 -6.60
N LYS A 455 -17.77 -38.58 -7.06
CA LYS A 455 -18.74 -38.33 -8.13
C LYS A 455 -18.16 -38.52 -9.52
N PHE A 456 -16.92 -38.14 -9.77
CA PHE A 456 -16.33 -38.11 -11.11
C PHE A 456 -15.07 -38.97 -11.25
N GLY A 457 -14.62 -39.61 -10.18
CA GLY A 457 -13.32 -40.28 -10.13
C GLY A 457 -12.19 -39.29 -9.81
N ASP A 458 -11.05 -39.82 -9.35
CA ASP A 458 -9.84 -39.02 -9.18
C ASP A 458 -9.29 -38.60 -10.55
N THR A 459 -8.62 -37.44 -10.59
CA THR A 459 -8.10 -36.88 -11.84
C THR A 459 -6.65 -37.29 -12.08
N PRO A 460 -6.23 -37.57 -13.32
CA PRO A 460 -4.82 -37.73 -13.66
C PRO A 460 -4.05 -36.40 -13.61
N HIS A 461 -4.75 -35.25 -13.62
CA HIS A 461 -4.15 -33.93 -13.56
C HIS A 461 -4.05 -33.47 -12.10
N LYS A 462 -3.06 -34.00 -11.39
CA LYS A 462 -2.83 -33.69 -9.98
C LYS A 462 -1.35 -33.62 -9.60
N LEU A 463 -1.07 -32.88 -8.54
CA LEU A 463 0.21 -32.84 -7.83
C LEU A 463 -0.06 -33.04 -6.34
N GLU A 464 0.86 -33.70 -5.63
CA GLU A 464 0.73 -34.01 -4.21
C GLU A 464 2.08 -33.84 -3.50
N GLY A 465 2.05 -33.46 -2.22
CA GLY A 465 3.25 -33.30 -1.40
C GLY A 465 4.25 -32.31 -1.98
N ALA A 466 5.54 -32.70 -2.04
CA ALA A 466 6.61 -31.84 -2.54
C ALA A 466 6.35 -31.32 -3.96
N ASP A 467 5.72 -32.12 -4.82
CA ASP A 467 5.43 -31.76 -6.20
C ASP A 467 4.38 -30.66 -6.31
N ALA A 468 3.43 -30.60 -5.36
CA ALA A 468 2.43 -29.53 -5.29
C ALA A 468 3.01 -28.19 -4.81
N ASN A 469 4.25 -28.21 -4.29
CA ASN A 469 4.98 -27.03 -3.81
C ASN A 469 6.15 -26.64 -4.74
N ASP A 470 6.34 -27.34 -5.86
CA ASP A 470 7.34 -27.01 -6.87
C ASP A 470 6.73 -26.05 -7.90
N PRO A 471 7.16 -24.78 -7.96
CA PRO A 471 6.54 -23.78 -8.85
C PRO A 471 6.54 -24.16 -10.33
N LYS A 472 7.54 -24.93 -10.77
CA LYS A 472 7.63 -25.38 -12.16
C LYS A 472 6.59 -26.45 -12.45
N LYS A 473 6.50 -27.47 -11.59
CA LYS A 473 5.49 -28.53 -11.76
C LYS A 473 4.08 -27.96 -11.68
N VAL A 474 3.85 -27.03 -10.76
CA VAL A 474 2.58 -26.29 -10.64
C VAL A 474 2.24 -25.56 -11.94
N ALA A 475 3.18 -24.80 -12.49
CA ALA A 475 2.99 -24.11 -13.77
C ALA A 475 2.65 -25.08 -14.92
N ASP A 476 3.40 -26.19 -15.02
CA ASP A 476 3.17 -27.22 -16.03
C ASP A 476 1.79 -27.89 -15.89
N LEU A 477 1.32 -28.11 -14.65
CA LEU A 477 -0.02 -28.64 -14.38
C LEU A 477 -1.11 -27.68 -14.85
N LEU A 478 -0.97 -26.37 -14.55
CA LEU A 478 -2.01 -25.37 -14.78
C LEU A 478 -2.12 -24.95 -16.24
N LYS A 479 -1.00 -24.90 -16.97
CA LYS A 479 -0.93 -24.37 -18.34
C LYS A 479 -1.99 -24.98 -19.27
N ASN A 480 -2.71 -24.11 -19.98
CA ASN A 480 -3.70 -24.46 -21.00
C ASN A 480 -4.85 -25.37 -20.51
N LYS A 481 -5.17 -25.36 -19.21
CA LYS A 481 -6.27 -26.16 -18.65
C LYS A 481 -7.58 -25.37 -18.57
N ASN A 482 -8.67 -26.05 -18.87
CA ASN A 482 -10.05 -25.59 -18.65
C ASN A 482 -10.76 -26.59 -17.75
N GLY A 483 -11.36 -26.14 -16.65
CA GLY A 483 -12.16 -27.02 -15.81
C GLY A 483 -12.29 -26.60 -14.35
N ILE A 484 -12.43 -27.59 -13.48
CA ILE A 484 -12.65 -27.41 -12.04
C ILE A 484 -11.31 -27.58 -11.33
N TYR A 485 -10.87 -26.53 -10.64
CA TYR A 485 -9.62 -26.46 -9.90
C TYR A 485 -9.89 -26.63 -8.40
N VAL A 486 -9.16 -27.52 -7.74
CA VAL A 486 -9.21 -27.69 -6.29
C VAL A 486 -7.80 -27.82 -5.72
N ILE A 487 -7.51 -27.01 -4.71
CA ILE A 487 -6.26 -27.06 -3.95
C ILE A 487 -6.58 -27.33 -2.49
N ILE A 488 -5.79 -28.20 -1.86
CA ILE A 488 -5.90 -28.54 -0.44
C ILE A 488 -4.54 -28.23 0.20
N ASN A 489 -4.58 -27.55 1.34
CA ASN A 489 -3.37 -27.09 2.03
C ASN A 489 -2.89 -28.11 3.07
N ASP A 490 -1.59 -28.06 3.40
CA ASP A 490 -1.03 -28.87 4.47
C ASP A 490 -1.36 -28.30 5.85
N LYS A 491 -1.38 -29.19 6.85
CA LYS A 491 -1.99 -28.94 8.17
C LYS A 491 -1.15 -28.09 9.13
N TYR A 492 0.09 -27.69 8.81
CA TYR A 492 1.01 -27.14 9.83
C TYR A 492 1.95 -26.04 9.34
N PRO A 493 2.28 -25.03 10.19
CA PRO A 493 1.89 -24.81 11.58
C PRO A 493 0.93 -23.62 11.79
N SER A 494 -0.04 -23.79 12.71
CA SER A 494 -0.75 -22.81 13.57
C SER A 494 -1.27 -21.45 13.04
N GLN A 495 -1.09 -21.10 11.77
CA GLN A 495 -1.45 -19.79 11.20
C GLN A 495 -2.30 -19.90 9.92
N ILE A 496 -2.56 -21.12 9.43
CA ILE A 496 -3.36 -21.31 8.21
C ILE A 496 -4.81 -21.50 8.62
N HIS A 497 -5.55 -20.42 8.48
CA HIS A 497 -6.98 -20.34 8.75
C HIS A 497 -7.79 -20.69 7.50
N TYR A 498 -7.43 -21.72 6.72
CA TYR A 498 -8.33 -22.31 5.70
C TYR A 498 -7.75 -23.62 5.13
N SER A 499 -8.64 -24.53 4.73
CA SER A 499 -8.28 -25.91 4.37
C SER A 499 -7.89 -26.11 2.90
N GLY A 500 -8.16 -25.13 2.05
CA GLY A 500 -7.96 -25.21 0.60
C GLY A 500 -8.88 -24.25 -0.17
N HIS A 501 -8.82 -24.27 -1.50
CA HIS A 501 -9.62 -23.41 -2.38
C HIS A 501 -10.26 -24.21 -3.51
N VAL A 502 -11.40 -23.73 -4.00
CA VAL A 502 -12.15 -24.28 -5.13
C VAL A 502 -12.39 -23.18 -6.14
N ASP A 503 -12.02 -23.42 -7.39
CA ASP A 503 -12.15 -22.42 -8.46
C ASP A 503 -12.49 -23.05 -9.82
N THR A 504 -12.75 -22.18 -10.79
CA THR A 504 -12.74 -22.53 -12.20
C THR A 504 -11.41 -22.08 -12.82
N ILE A 505 -10.76 -22.96 -13.58
CA ILE A 505 -9.58 -22.63 -14.37
C ILE A 505 -9.95 -22.48 -15.84
N ILE A 506 -9.47 -21.41 -16.48
CA ILE A 506 -9.72 -21.06 -17.87
C ILE A 506 -8.39 -20.77 -18.56
N ASN A 507 -8.05 -21.57 -19.55
CA ASN A 507 -6.77 -21.54 -20.25
C ASN A 507 -5.56 -21.46 -19.30
N GLY A 508 -5.65 -22.11 -18.13
CA GLY A 508 -4.63 -22.11 -17.08
C GLY A 508 -4.71 -20.96 -16.07
N LYS A 509 -5.66 -20.03 -16.18
CA LYS A 509 -5.88 -18.96 -15.20
C LYS A 509 -7.08 -19.30 -14.31
N CYS A 510 -6.89 -19.35 -13.00
CA CYS A 510 -8.01 -19.49 -12.05
C CYS A 510 -8.73 -18.14 -11.89
N ILE A 511 -10.07 -18.14 -11.83
CA ILE A 511 -10.85 -16.88 -11.78
C ILE A 511 -10.51 -16.08 -10.52
N GLY A 512 -10.48 -16.73 -9.35
CA GLY A 512 -10.08 -16.16 -8.06
C GLY A 512 -8.58 -16.07 -7.89
N GLY A 513 -7.85 -17.08 -8.35
CA GLY A 513 -6.42 -17.25 -8.19
C GLY A 513 -6.07 -18.71 -7.98
N ALA A 514 -4.81 -19.10 -8.13
CA ALA A 514 -4.43 -20.50 -7.90
C ALA A 514 -4.08 -20.78 -6.42
N TYR A 515 -3.73 -19.74 -5.64
CA TYR A 515 -3.44 -19.87 -4.20
C TYR A 515 -2.33 -20.89 -3.88
N THR A 516 -1.31 -21.01 -4.73
CA THR A 516 -0.32 -22.11 -4.66
C THR A 516 0.80 -21.92 -3.65
N THR A 517 0.80 -20.79 -2.93
CA THR A 517 1.82 -20.42 -1.94
C THR A 517 1.21 -20.13 -0.56
N PRO A 518 0.34 -21.02 0.00
CA PRO A 518 -0.14 -20.84 1.35
C PRO A 518 1.03 -20.95 2.35
N ASN A 519 0.92 -20.26 3.48
CA ASN A 519 1.79 -20.53 4.63
C ASN A 519 1.69 -22.04 4.95
N GLY A 520 2.79 -22.72 5.28
CA GLY A 520 2.80 -24.17 5.54
C GLY A 520 2.64 -25.11 4.34
N GLY A 521 2.43 -24.59 3.13
CA GLY A 521 2.50 -25.36 1.89
C GLY A 521 1.22 -26.06 1.46
N VAL A 522 1.28 -26.60 0.24
CA VAL A 522 0.16 -27.22 -0.46
C VAL A 522 0.23 -28.74 -0.31
N LYS A 523 -0.82 -29.35 0.24
CA LYS A 523 -0.92 -30.81 0.29
C LYS A 523 -1.14 -31.41 -1.08
N SER A 524 -2.04 -30.80 -1.87
CA SER A 524 -2.34 -31.28 -3.21
C SER A 524 -3.08 -30.26 -4.07
N ILE A 525 -2.87 -30.36 -5.38
CA ILE A 525 -3.59 -29.62 -6.43
C ILE A 525 -4.24 -30.63 -7.38
N ARG A 526 -5.51 -30.43 -7.74
CA ARG A 526 -6.25 -31.27 -8.68
C ARG A 526 -7.02 -30.43 -9.69
N ILE A 527 -7.08 -30.90 -10.93
CA ILE A 527 -7.86 -30.30 -12.00
C ILE A 527 -8.72 -31.35 -12.68
N TRP A 528 -10.04 -31.21 -12.62
CA TRP A 528 -10.94 -31.98 -13.48
C TRP A 528 -11.13 -31.21 -14.78
N VAL A 529 -10.44 -31.66 -15.84
CA VAL A 529 -10.50 -31.03 -17.15
C VAL A 529 -11.89 -31.27 -17.76
N LEU A 530 -12.56 -30.18 -18.12
CA LEU A 530 -13.88 -30.20 -18.73
C LEU A 530 -13.76 -29.96 -20.24
N ASN A 531 -14.63 -30.61 -21.02
CA ASN A 531 -14.68 -30.49 -22.47
C ASN A 531 -15.71 -29.46 -22.95
#